data_AF-A0A4Q5C7V8-F1
#
_entry.id   AF-A0A4Q5C7V8-F1
#
_cell.length_a   1.000
_cell.length_b   1.000
_cell.length_c   1.000
_cell.angle_alpha   90.00
_cell.angle_beta   90.00
_cell.angle_gamma   90.00
#
_symmetry.space_group_name_H-M   'P 1'
#
loop_
_entity.id
_entity.type
_entity.pdbx_description
1 polymer ?
#
loop_
_entity_poly.entity_id
_entity_poly.type
_entity_poly.pdbx_seq_one_letter_code
_entity_poly.pdbx_strand_id
1 'polypeptide(L)'
;MSENLDYIQLPPMKRDTPTEVVSMIWEYLKLPKESRERVKAELIDVHENCGKSDFKIPDLYEIVPKEEIAEFEATMQKIITEIISEASGIACWVYVEKYINHKTLDEMLEEWGGADKFIIVMDTLFEKLLEE
;
A
#
# COMPACT_ATOMS: atom_id res chain seq x y z
N MET A 1 -25.88 1.31 -24.12
CA MET A 1 -24.91 0.23 -23.83
C MET A 1 -24.88 0.09 -22.33
N SER A 2 -25.34 -1.02 -21.76
CA SER A 2 -25.25 -1.23 -20.32
C SER A 2 -23.80 -1.55 -19.97
N GLU A 3 -23.16 -0.69 -19.18
CA GLU A 3 -21.89 -1.03 -18.55
C GLU A 3 -22.11 -2.32 -17.76
N ASN A 4 -21.42 -3.38 -18.17
CA ASN A 4 -21.46 -4.65 -17.48
C ASN A 4 -20.59 -4.47 -16.22
N LEU A 5 -21.18 -3.90 -15.17
CA LEU A 5 -20.53 -3.78 -13.88
C LEU A 5 -20.37 -5.21 -13.33
N ASP A 6 -19.19 -5.76 -13.53
CA ASP A 6 -18.84 -7.14 -13.18
C ASP A 6 -18.62 -7.23 -11.67
N TYR A 7 -19.72 -7.31 -10.92
CA TYR A 7 -19.69 -7.36 -9.47
C TYR A 7 -19.17 -8.71 -8.98
N ILE A 8 -18.05 -8.70 -8.27
CA ILE A 8 -17.54 -9.87 -7.57
C ILE A 8 -18.26 -10.00 -6.23
N GLN A 9 -19.03 -11.07 -6.07
CA GLN A 9 -19.65 -11.41 -4.78
C GLN A 9 -18.64 -12.10 -3.87
N LEU A 10 -18.39 -11.49 -2.71
CA LEU A 10 -17.60 -12.10 -1.65
C LEU A 10 -18.42 -13.19 -0.93
N PRO A 11 -17.78 -14.25 -0.43
CA PRO A 11 -18.45 -15.20 0.43
C PRO A 11 -18.93 -14.51 1.72
N PRO A 12 -19.96 -15.06 2.40
CA PRO A 12 -20.37 -14.56 3.71
C PRO A 12 -19.20 -14.57 4.69
N MET A 13 -18.84 -13.39 5.21
CA MET A 13 -17.78 -13.21 6.20
C MET A 13 -18.36 -12.80 7.54
N LYS A 14 -17.65 -13.08 8.64
CA LYS A 14 -18.06 -12.59 9.96
C LYS A 14 -17.95 -11.07 10.00
N ARG A 15 -18.85 -10.42 10.74
CA ARG A 15 -18.89 -8.95 10.86
C ARG A 15 -17.58 -8.38 11.44
N ASP A 16 -16.89 -9.15 12.28
CA ASP A 16 -15.63 -8.79 12.94
C ASP A 16 -14.38 -9.18 12.12
N THR A 17 -14.53 -9.53 10.83
CA THR A 17 -13.38 -9.80 9.96
C THR A 17 -12.54 -8.53 9.82
N PRO A 18 -11.22 -8.56 10.11
CA PRO A 18 -10.35 -7.40 9.98
C PRO A 18 -10.38 -6.82 8.57
N THR A 19 -10.34 -5.49 8.45
CA THR A 19 -10.42 -4.79 7.16
C THR A 19 -9.27 -5.18 6.24
N GLU A 20 -8.09 -5.43 6.79
CA GLU A 20 -6.90 -5.85 6.05
C GLU A 20 -7.12 -7.21 5.37
N VAL A 21 -7.80 -8.13 6.05
CA VAL A 21 -8.15 -9.45 5.51
C VAL A 21 -9.16 -9.31 4.37
N VAL A 22 -10.14 -8.42 4.51
CA VAL A 22 -11.12 -8.13 3.46
C VAL A 22 -10.44 -7.52 2.23
N SER A 23 -9.54 -6.55 2.43
CA SER A 23 -8.77 -5.94 1.35
C SER A 23 -7.87 -6.96 0.65
N MET A 24 -7.24 -7.88 1.38
CA MET A 24 -6.42 -8.94 0.79
C MET A 24 -7.25 -9.88 -0.10
N ILE A 25 -8.45 -10.28 0.35
CA ILE A 25 -9.37 -11.12 -0.46
C ILE A 25 -9.80 -10.37 -1.72
N TRP A 26 -10.10 -9.08 -1.60
CA TRP A 26 -10.49 -8.23 -2.71
C TRP A 26 -9.40 -8.15 -3.79
N GLU A 27 -8.17 -7.83 -3.40
CA GLU A 27 -7.05 -7.75 -4.34
C GLU A 27 -6.74 -9.10 -4.99
N TYR A 28 -6.82 -10.20 -4.23
CA TYR A 28 -6.66 -11.55 -4.78
C TYR A 28 -7.70 -11.88 -5.85
N LEU A 29 -8.96 -11.47 -5.66
CA LEU A 29 -10.03 -11.80 -6.60
C LEU A 29 -9.93 -11.07 -7.94
N LYS A 30 -9.28 -9.90 -7.98
CA LYS A 30 -8.99 -9.15 -9.21
C LYS A 30 -7.97 -9.85 -10.11
N LEU A 31 -7.16 -10.78 -9.56
CA LEU A 31 -6.13 -11.46 -10.33
C LEU A 31 -6.74 -12.38 -11.41
N PRO A 32 -6.06 -12.56 -12.56
CA PRO A 32 -6.44 -13.56 -13.55
C PRO A 32 -6.55 -14.95 -12.92
N LYS A 33 -7.47 -15.77 -13.43
CA LYS A 33 -7.76 -17.11 -12.88
C LYS A 33 -6.49 -17.96 -12.69
N GLU A 34 -5.59 -17.95 -13.67
CA GLU A 34 -4.33 -18.69 -13.63
C GLU A 34 -3.40 -18.20 -12.50
N SER A 35 -3.33 -16.89 -12.27
CA SER A 35 -2.57 -16.30 -11.15
C SER A 35 -3.18 -16.67 -9.80
N ARG A 36 -4.52 -16.68 -9.68
CA ARG A 36 -5.22 -17.13 -8.47
C ARG A 36 -4.93 -18.59 -8.18
N GLU A 37 -4.96 -19.45 -9.20
CA GLU A 37 -4.67 -20.88 -9.05
C GLU A 37 -3.22 -21.14 -8.60
N ARG A 38 -2.24 -20.39 -9.13
CA ARG A 38 -0.84 -20.45 -8.65
C ARG A 38 -0.70 -20.04 -7.20
N VAL A 39 -1.23 -18.87 -6.83
CA VAL A 39 -1.17 -18.37 -5.45
C VAL A 39 -1.85 -19.35 -4.49
N LYS A 40 -2.99 -19.93 -4.88
CA LYS A 40 -3.65 -20.97 -4.08
C LYS A 40 -2.78 -22.21 -3.91
N ALA A 41 -2.12 -22.67 -4.97
CA ALA A 41 -1.23 -23.83 -4.90
C ALA A 41 -0.04 -23.57 -3.98
N GLU A 42 0.58 -22.39 -4.07
CA GLU A 42 1.68 -21.98 -3.19
C GLU A 42 1.23 -21.85 -1.73
N LEU A 43 0.04 -21.29 -1.46
CA LEU A 43 -0.50 -21.21 -0.10
C LEU A 43 -0.79 -22.59 0.49
N ILE A 44 -1.29 -23.53 -0.31
CA ILE A 44 -1.49 -24.92 0.11
C ILE A 44 -0.13 -25.57 0.39
N ASP A 45 0.85 -25.40 -0.51
CA ASP A 45 2.21 -25.94 -0.33
C ASP A 45 2.86 -25.40 0.94
N VAL A 46 2.80 -24.09 1.16
CA VAL A 46 3.27 -23.45 2.40
C VAL A 46 2.50 -24.00 3.60
N HIS A 47 1.17 -24.12 3.55
CA HIS A 47 0.42 -24.67 4.68
C HIS A 47 0.81 -26.12 5.00
N GLU A 48 0.95 -26.95 3.97
CA GLU A 48 1.28 -28.37 4.10
C GLU A 48 2.75 -28.61 4.44
N ASN A 49 3.67 -27.74 4.03
CA ASN A 49 5.12 -27.95 4.19
C ASN A 49 5.78 -27.04 5.22
N CYS A 50 5.24 -25.85 5.51
CA CYS A 50 5.72 -24.99 6.60
C CYS A 50 5.58 -25.69 7.95
N GLY A 51 4.47 -26.42 8.17
CA GLY A 51 4.26 -27.24 9.36
C GLY A 51 5.06 -28.55 9.41
N LYS A 52 5.74 -28.94 8.31
CA LYS A 52 6.60 -30.14 8.23
C LYS A 52 8.07 -29.82 8.44
N SER A 53 8.45 -28.55 8.57
CA SER A 53 9.83 -28.24 8.92
C SER A 53 10.03 -28.53 10.41
N ASP A 54 11.09 -29.27 10.75
CA ASP A 54 11.62 -29.37 12.12
C ASP A 54 12.20 -28.02 12.62
N PHE A 55 11.93 -26.93 11.91
CA PHE A 55 12.33 -25.58 12.24
C PHE A 55 11.63 -25.18 13.54
N LYS A 56 12.34 -25.35 14.64
CA LYS A 56 12.03 -24.64 15.86
C LYS A 56 12.37 -23.19 15.61
N ILE A 57 11.36 -22.32 15.73
CA ILE A 57 11.61 -20.88 15.91
C ILE A 57 12.66 -20.77 17.01
N PRO A 58 13.84 -20.20 16.74
CA PRO A 58 14.84 -20.05 17.77
C PRO A 58 14.23 -19.26 18.92
N ASP A 59 14.41 -19.73 20.17
CA ASP A 59 13.90 -19.07 21.38
C ASP A 59 14.27 -17.58 21.39
N LEU A 60 15.38 -17.20 20.72
CA LEU A 60 15.85 -15.83 20.53
C LEU A 60 14.78 -14.82 20.04
N TYR A 61 13.79 -15.26 19.25
CA TYR A 61 12.70 -14.38 18.78
C TYR A 61 11.56 -14.23 19.79
N GLU A 62 11.44 -15.11 20.78
CA GLU A 62 10.48 -15.02 21.89
C GLU A 62 11.07 -14.31 23.13
N ILE A 63 12.39 -14.09 23.18
CA ILE A 63 13.07 -13.52 24.35
C ILE A 63 12.84 -12.03 24.51
N VAL A 64 12.62 -11.28 23.43
CA VAL A 64 12.52 -9.82 23.51
C VAL A 64 11.11 -9.44 23.99
N PRO A 65 10.95 -8.94 25.22
CA PRO A 65 9.66 -8.49 25.74
C PRO A 65 9.11 -7.36 24.86
N LYS A 66 7.78 -7.31 24.72
CA LYS A 66 7.13 -6.25 23.92
C LYS A 66 7.50 -4.86 24.40
N GLU A 67 7.72 -4.72 25.70
CA GLU A 67 8.14 -3.47 26.33
C GLU A 67 9.52 -3.01 25.86
N GLU A 68 10.44 -3.94 25.54
CA GLU A 68 11.78 -3.61 25.04
C GLU A 68 11.77 -3.13 23.58
N ILE A 69 10.78 -3.56 22.78
CA ILE A 69 10.63 -3.12 21.39
C ILE A 69 9.56 -2.04 21.20
N ALA A 70 8.75 -1.74 22.21
CA ALA A 70 7.63 -0.79 22.09
C ALA A 70 8.09 0.60 21.64
N GLU A 71 9.22 1.09 22.16
CA GLU A 71 9.78 2.38 21.73
C GLU A 71 10.30 2.34 20.29
N PHE A 72 10.90 1.22 19.88
CA PHE A 72 11.36 1.02 18.51
C PHE A 72 10.17 0.95 17.54
N GLU A 73 9.14 0.15 17.85
CA GLU A 73 7.91 0.06 17.08
C GLU A 73 7.20 1.42 16.97
N ALA A 74 7.07 2.14 18.08
CA ALA A 74 6.47 3.47 18.09
C ALA A 74 7.28 4.47 17.26
N THR A 75 8.61 4.41 17.32
CA THR A 75 9.49 5.27 16.52
C THR A 75 9.37 4.96 15.04
N MET A 76 9.38 3.67 14.68
CA MET A 76 9.21 3.22 13.29
C MET A 76 7.84 3.63 12.75
N GLN A 77 6.78 3.42 13.52
CA GLN A 77 5.42 3.83 13.17
C GLN A 77 5.33 5.34 12.96
N LYS A 78 5.96 6.13 13.84
CA LYS A 78 6.03 7.58 13.70
C LYS A 78 6.75 7.98 12.41
N ILE A 79 7.93 7.44 12.14
CA ILE A 79 8.70 7.74 10.92
C ILE A 79 7.90 7.41 9.67
N ILE A 80 7.28 6.23 9.61
CA ILE A 80 6.46 5.82 8.46
C ILE A 80 5.27 6.77 8.29
N THR A 81 4.61 7.15 9.39
CA THR A 81 3.46 8.08 9.36
C THR A 81 3.88 9.46 8.88
N GLU A 82 5.02 9.97 9.32
CA GLU A 82 5.58 11.25 8.88
C GLU A 82 5.92 11.22 7.39
N ILE A 83 6.59 10.16 6.91
CA ILE A 83 6.90 9.99 5.48
C ILE A 83 5.62 9.97 4.62
N ILE A 84 4.60 9.19 5.03
CA ILE A 84 3.32 9.12 4.29
C ILE A 84 2.64 10.49 4.29
N SER A 85 2.64 11.20 5.43
CA SER A 85 2.01 12.51 5.55
C SER A 85 2.70 13.56 4.69
N GLU A 86 4.03 13.59 4.68
CA GLU A 86 4.83 14.49 3.85
C GLU A 86 4.65 14.20 2.36
N ALA A 87 4.75 12.94 1.95
CA ALA A 87 4.52 12.54 0.56
C ALA A 87 3.11 12.91 0.09
N SER A 88 2.10 12.67 0.93
CA SER A 88 0.70 13.03 0.62
C SER A 88 0.51 14.54 0.56
N GLY A 89 1.18 15.29 1.44
CA GLY A 89 1.16 16.75 1.45
C GLY A 89 1.74 17.34 0.18
N ILE A 90 2.91 16.86 -0.26
CA ILE A 90 3.53 17.29 -1.51
C ILE A 90 2.65 16.94 -2.71
N ALA A 91 2.13 15.71 -2.78
CA ALA A 91 1.22 15.30 -3.85
C ALA A 91 -0.03 16.19 -3.90
N CYS A 92 -0.65 16.48 -2.76
CA CYS A 92 -1.80 17.38 -2.68
C CYS A 92 -1.46 18.80 -3.15
N TRP A 93 -0.32 19.34 -2.69
CA TRP A 93 0.12 20.67 -3.09
C TRP A 93 0.35 20.75 -4.60
N VAL A 94 1.11 19.81 -5.19
CA VAL A 94 1.36 19.78 -6.64
C VAL A 94 0.04 19.67 -7.41
N TYR A 95 -0.89 18.84 -6.94
CA TYR A 95 -2.20 18.72 -7.58
C TYR A 95 -2.98 20.04 -7.57
N VAL A 96 -3.05 20.70 -6.41
CA VAL A 96 -3.75 21.99 -6.28
C VAL A 96 -3.08 23.04 -7.16
N GLU A 97 -1.77 23.17 -7.10
CA GLU A 97 -1.07 24.19 -7.88
C GLU A 97 -1.20 23.97 -9.38
N LYS A 98 -1.05 22.73 -9.86
CA LYS A 98 -1.15 22.41 -11.29
C LYS A 98 -2.59 22.43 -11.81
N TYR A 99 -3.52 21.75 -11.15
CA TYR A 99 -4.84 21.49 -11.73
C TYR A 99 -5.92 22.45 -11.26
N ILE A 100 -5.76 23.08 -10.09
CA ILE A 100 -6.73 24.06 -9.57
C ILE A 100 -6.24 25.49 -9.83
N ASN A 101 -4.98 25.78 -9.56
CA ASN A 101 -4.40 27.11 -9.75
C ASN A 101 -3.78 27.29 -11.15
N HIS A 102 -3.67 26.22 -11.95
CA HIS A 102 -3.15 26.23 -13.32
C HIS A 102 -1.71 26.75 -13.45
N LYS A 103 -0.88 26.53 -12.43
CA LYS A 103 0.55 26.82 -12.49
C LYS A 103 1.29 25.84 -13.40
N THR A 104 2.29 26.34 -14.08
CA THR A 104 3.28 25.56 -14.82
C THR A 104 4.28 24.91 -13.85
N LEU A 105 4.97 23.87 -14.32
CA LEU A 105 6.01 23.21 -13.53
C LEU A 105 7.12 24.20 -13.10
N ASP A 106 7.54 25.08 -14.00
CA ASP A 106 8.59 26.07 -13.71
C ASP A 106 8.18 27.04 -12.60
N GLU A 107 6.91 27.49 -12.58
CA GLU A 107 6.38 28.35 -11.51
C GLU A 107 6.35 27.63 -10.16
N MET A 108 5.95 26.35 -10.13
CA MET A 108 5.96 25.54 -8.90
C MET A 108 7.38 25.34 -8.36
N LEU A 109 8.37 25.13 -9.24
CA LEU A 109 9.78 24.97 -8.87
C LEU A 109 10.39 26.27 -8.34
N GLU A 110 10.04 27.41 -8.94
CA GLU A 110 10.48 28.72 -8.44
C GLU A 110 9.90 29.02 -7.05
N GLU A 111 8.63 28.68 -6.82
CA GLU A 111 7.95 28.92 -5.55
C GLU A 111 8.45 28.01 -4.42
N TRP A 112 8.70 26.73 -4.72
CA TRP A 112 9.15 25.77 -3.71
C TRP A 112 10.44 25.03 -4.10
N GLY A 113 11.51 25.82 -4.25
CA GLY A 113 12.88 25.37 -4.57
C GLY A 113 13.49 24.30 -3.64
N GLY A 114 12.90 24.09 -2.47
CA GLY A 114 13.33 23.06 -1.51
C GLY A 114 12.82 21.65 -1.83
N ALA A 115 11.83 21.53 -2.71
CA ALA A 115 11.13 20.29 -3.00
C ALA A 115 11.20 19.87 -4.47
N ASP A 116 12.07 20.47 -5.28
CA ASP A 116 12.15 20.32 -6.74
C ASP A 116 12.01 18.87 -7.22
N LYS A 117 12.81 17.97 -6.64
CA LYS A 117 12.81 16.55 -7.02
C LYS A 117 11.45 15.90 -6.79
N PHE A 118 10.78 16.24 -5.69
CA PHE A 118 9.47 15.69 -5.36
C PHE A 118 8.38 16.31 -6.22
N ILE A 119 8.47 17.62 -6.48
CA ILE A 119 7.55 18.33 -7.38
C ILE A 119 7.60 17.71 -8.76
N ILE A 120 8.80 17.54 -9.35
CA ILE A 120 8.97 16.92 -10.68
C ILE A 120 8.39 15.50 -10.71
N VAL A 121 8.66 14.69 -9.69
CA VAL A 121 8.17 13.30 -9.64
C VAL A 121 6.64 13.26 -9.56
N MET A 122 6.02 14.07 -8.70
CA MET A 122 4.57 14.10 -8.54
C MET A 122 3.89 14.67 -9.77
N ASP A 123 4.44 15.73 -10.35
CA ASP A 123 3.97 16.35 -11.58
C ASP A 123 3.93 15.35 -12.75
N THR A 124 5.05 14.64 -12.97
CA THR A 124 5.17 13.58 -13.99
C THR A 124 4.19 12.43 -13.73
N LEU A 125 3.99 12.06 -12.46
CA LEU A 125 3.06 10.99 -12.09
C LEU A 125 1.62 11.38 -12.40
N PHE A 126 1.22 12.61 -12.05
CA PHE A 126 -0.13 13.08 -12.31
C PHE A 126 -0.43 13.24 -13.79
N GLU A 127 0.52 13.73 -14.59
CA GLU A 127 0.37 13.73 -16.06
C GLU A 127 0.06 12.33 -16.59
N LYS A 128 0.82 11.31 -16.16
CA LYS A 128 0.56 9.92 -16.58
C LYS A 128 -0.78 9.35 -16.12
N LEU A 129 -1.26 9.75 -14.95
CA LEU A 129 -2.49 9.21 -14.35
C LEU A 129 -3.75 9.93 -14.81
N LEU A 130 -3.65 11.20 -15.20
CA LEU A 130 -4.79 12.06 -15.49
C LEU A 130 -4.90 12.44 -16.98
N GLU A 131 -3.96 12.02 -17.83
CA GLU A 131 -4.05 12.13 -19.31
C GLU A 131 -4.88 11.01 -19.98
N GLU A 132 -5.83 10.39 -19.28
CA GLU A 132 -6.93 9.59 -19.89
C GLU A 132 -8.17 10.45 -20.17
#